data_AF-A0A832RLA8-F1
#
_entry.id   AF-A0A832RLA8-F1
#
_cell.length_a   1.000
_cell.length_b   1.000
_cell.length_c   1.000
_cell.angle_alpha   90.00
_cell.angle_beta   90.00
_cell.angle_gamma   90.00
#
_symmetry.space_group_name_H-M   'P 1'
#
loop_
_entity.id
_entity.type
_entity.pdbx_description
1 polymer ?
#
loop_
_entity_poly.entity_id
_entity_poly.type
_entity_poly.pdbx_seq_one_letter_code
_entity_poly.pdbx_strand_id
1 'polypeptide(L)'
;MPNKSEKAFISKAKKEIQQRLSTETKAVNNLENEKNELLNAIEGYENYYQNLNSFIIKSMQEFTQLEEDLPKYFRSNINGTYQEYVQIRKDAINEMDALSNYIKHCKRERNNNKRTLKFYRSQYMDSDFFDECLPLVEIYQKKIDLYTENIKLTENTIEKLQKISKKLEKWV
;
A
#
# COMPACT_ATOMS: atom_id res chain seq x y z
N MET A 1 39.69 -28.28 -16.76
CA MET A 1 38.67 -27.92 -17.79
C MET A 1 37.34 -28.50 -17.36
N PRO A 2 36.24 -27.73 -17.30
CA PRO A 2 34.98 -28.22 -16.79
C PRO A 2 34.39 -29.30 -17.69
N ASN A 3 33.89 -30.36 -17.06
CA ASN A 3 33.40 -31.57 -17.73
C ASN A 3 32.09 -31.28 -18.50
N LYS A 4 31.73 -32.08 -19.51
CA LYS A 4 30.51 -31.83 -20.34
C LYS A 4 29.23 -31.69 -19.49
N SER A 5 29.14 -32.42 -18.38
CA SER A 5 28.05 -32.36 -17.39
C SER A 5 28.00 -31.04 -16.63
N GLU A 6 29.14 -30.51 -16.19
CA GLU A 6 29.23 -29.20 -15.50
C GLU A 6 28.82 -28.05 -16.42
N LYS A 7 29.24 -28.09 -17.70
CA LYS A 7 28.82 -27.09 -18.69
C LYS A 7 27.31 -27.10 -18.94
N ALA A 8 26.68 -28.28 -18.97
CA ALA A 8 25.24 -28.43 -19.14
C ALA A 8 24.47 -27.94 -17.90
N PHE A 9 24.97 -28.26 -16.69
CA PHE A 9 24.40 -27.78 -15.43
C PHE A 9 24.43 -26.26 -15.34
N ILE A 10 25.60 -25.64 -15.57
CA ILE A 10 25.77 -24.18 -15.54
C ILE A 10 24.80 -23.54 -16.54
N SER A 11 24.76 -24.01 -17.79
CA SER A 11 23.87 -23.47 -18.83
C SER A 11 22.38 -23.51 -18.45
N LYS A 12 21.92 -24.60 -17.83
CA LYS A 12 20.54 -24.71 -17.34
C LYS A 12 20.27 -23.71 -16.21
N ALA A 13 21.20 -23.58 -15.29
CA ALA A 13 21.09 -22.68 -14.15
C ALA A 13 21.09 -21.19 -14.59
N LYS A 14 21.90 -20.82 -15.60
CA LYS A 14 21.87 -19.48 -16.22
C LYS A 14 20.48 -19.14 -16.77
N LYS A 15 19.88 -20.08 -17.51
CA LYS A 15 18.53 -19.90 -18.09
C LYS A 15 17.46 -19.73 -17.02
N GLU A 16 17.54 -20.50 -15.95
CA GLU A 16 16.62 -20.38 -14.81
C GLU A 16 16.75 -19.03 -14.12
N ILE A 17 17.98 -18.55 -13.90
CA ILE A 17 18.22 -17.20 -13.36
C ILE A 17 17.64 -16.13 -14.27
N GLN A 18 17.91 -16.19 -15.58
CA GLN A 18 17.38 -15.20 -16.53
C GLN A 18 15.85 -15.17 -16.56
N GLN A 19 15.20 -16.34 -16.53
CA GLN A 19 13.75 -16.42 -16.45
C GLN A 19 13.23 -15.80 -15.16
N ARG A 20 13.90 -16.09 -14.03
CA ARG A 20 13.52 -15.54 -12.73
C ARG A 20 13.73 -14.03 -12.65
N LEU A 21 14.81 -13.51 -13.23
CA LEU A 21 15.05 -12.07 -13.35
C LEU A 21 13.91 -11.38 -14.08
N SER A 22 13.46 -11.93 -15.21
CA SER A 22 12.32 -11.38 -15.96
C SER A 22 11.04 -11.34 -15.11
N THR A 23 10.71 -12.44 -14.43
CA THR A 23 9.51 -12.51 -13.57
C THR A 23 9.59 -11.56 -12.39
N GLU A 24 10.72 -11.53 -11.69
CA GLU A 24 10.91 -10.71 -10.49
C GLU A 24 11.01 -9.22 -10.82
N THR A 25 11.56 -8.86 -12.00
CA THR A 25 11.56 -7.48 -12.49
C THR A 25 10.14 -6.97 -12.75
N LYS A 26 9.28 -7.79 -13.36
CA LYS A 26 7.86 -7.45 -13.53
C LYS A 26 7.16 -7.27 -12.18
N ALA A 27 7.46 -8.13 -11.20
CA ALA A 27 6.92 -8.00 -9.86
C ALA A 27 7.37 -6.69 -9.18
N VAL A 28 8.63 -6.27 -9.36
CA VAL A 28 9.12 -4.96 -8.89
C VAL A 28 8.34 -3.81 -9.51
N ASN A 29 8.14 -3.82 -10.83
CA ASN A 29 7.41 -2.76 -11.52
C ASN A 29 5.95 -2.65 -11.02
N ASN A 30 5.30 -3.79 -10.76
CA ASN A 30 3.96 -3.80 -10.17
C ASN A 30 3.96 -3.17 -8.77
N LEU A 31 4.95 -3.50 -7.92
CA LEU A 31 5.08 -2.90 -6.58
C LEU A 31 5.36 -1.40 -6.62
N GLU A 32 6.09 -0.91 -7.63
CA GLU A 32 6.29 0.52 -7.86
C GLU A 32 4.99 1.22 -8.29
N ASN A 33 4.18 0.58 -9.13
CA ASN A 33 2.86 1.10 -9.47
C ASN A 33 1.94 1.17 -8.25
N GLU A 34 1.90 0.11 -7.44
CA GLU A 34 1.15 0.09 -6.17
C GLU A 34 1.60 1.21 -5.23
N LYS A 35 2.90 1.47 -5.12
CA LYS A 35 3.45 2.59 -4.34
C LYS A 35 2.90 3.93 -4.82
N ASN A 36 2.87 4.16 -6.13
CA ASN A 36 2.35 5.40 -6.70
C ASN A 36 0.84 5.56 -6.46
N GLU A 37 0.07 4.46 -6.56
CA GLU A 37 -1.35 4.46 -6.21
C GLU A 37 -1.57 4.84 -4.74
N LEU A 38 -0.76 4.30 -3.82
CA LEU A 38 -0.82 4.66 -2.39
C LEU A 38 -0.49 6.13 -2.15
N LEU A 39 0.52 6.68 -2.83
CA LEU A 39 0.85 8.11 -2.75
C LEU A 39 -0.32 8.99 -3.22
N ASN A 40 -0.92 8.64 -4.36
CA ASN A 40 -2.09 9.35 -4.89
C ASN A 40 -3.29 9.25 -3.94
N ALA A 41 -3.51 8.09 -3.32
CA ALA A 41 -4.57 7.90 -2.34
C ALA A 41 -4.36 8.78 -1.09
N ILE A 42 -3.12 8.86 -0.58
CA ILE A 42 -2.75 9.72 0.55
C ILE A 42 -3.08 11.18 0.27
N GLU A 43 -2.77 11.67 -0.93
CA GLU A 43 -3.09 13.03 -1.36
C GLU A 43 -4.61 13.22 -1.51
N GLY A 44 -5.29 12.28 -2.16
CA GLY A 44 -6.75 12.30 -2.35
C GLY A 44 -7.51 12.38 -1.02
N TYR A 45 -7.14 11.55 -0.03
CA TYR A 45 -7.77 11.58 1.29
C TYR A 45 -7.45 12.84 2.08
N GLU A 46 -6.25 13.43 1.90
CA GLU A 46 -5.94 14.73 2.51
C GLU A 46 -6.86 15.81 1.96
N ASN A 47 -6.93 15.91 0.63
CA ASN A 47 -7.75 16.90 -0.05
C ASN A 47 -9.22 16.74 0.35
N TYR A 48 -9.71 15.50 0.40
CA TYR A 48 -11.05 15.21 0.89
C TYR A 48 -11.26 15.69 2.33
N TYR A 49 -10.33 15.39 3.24
CA TYR A 49 -10.42 15.82 4.64
C TYR A 49 -10.45 17.36 4.77
N GLN A 50 -9.60 18.07 4.04
CA GLN A 50 -9.58 19.54 4.06
C GLN A 50 -10.87 20.14 3.48
N ASN A 51 -11.41 19.54 2.41
CA ASN A 51 -12.69 19.95 1.83
C ASN A 51 -13.85 19.72 2.78
N LEU A 52 -13.91 18.54 3.42
CA LEU A 52 -14.91 18.22 4.43
C LEU A 52 -14.84 19.20 5.61
N ASN A 53 -13.65 19.48 6.11
CA ASN A 53 -13.47 20.43 7.22
C ASN A 53 -13.90 21.85 6.83
N SER A 54 -13.53 22.29 5.62
CA SER A 54 -13.94 23.60 5.09
C SER A 54 -15.45 23.69 4.90
N PHE A 55 -16.09 22.64 4.40
CA PHE A 55 -17.55 22.58 4.26
C PHE A 55 -18.24 22.71 5.61
N ILE A 56 -17.84 21.90 6.60
CA ILE A 56 -18.42 21.96 7.96
C ILE A 56 -18.28 23.38 8.53
N ILE A 57 -17.09 23.99 8.44
CA ILE A 57 -16.86 25.35 8.96
C ILE A 57 -17.75 26.38 8.24
N LYS A 58 -17.82 26.35 6.91
CA LYS A 58 -18.62 27.31 6.13
C LYS A 58 -20.11 27.15 6.39
N SER A 59 -20.61 25.92 6.40
CA SER A 59 -22.00 25.64 6.74
C SER A 59 -22.32 26.11 8.15
N MET A 60 -21.43 25.89 9.13
CA MET A 60 -21.61 26.41 10.50
C MET A 60 -21.48 27.93 10.62
N GLN A 61 -20.82 28.63 9.68
CA GLN A 61 -20.79 30.10 9.68
C GLN A 61 -22.07 30.71 9.11
N GLU A 62 -22.76 30.01 8.21
CA GLU A 62 -24.08 30.40 7.69
C GLU A 62 -25.19 30.17 8.73
N PHE A 63 -24.98 29.26 9.70
CA PHE A 63 -25.86 29.08 10.86
C PHE A 63 -25.23 29.69 12.10
N THR A 64 -25.67 30.89 12.52
CA THR A 64 -25.34 31.46 13.84
C THR A 64 -26.01 30.70 15.01
N GLN A 65 -25.99 29.38 14.96
CA GLN A 65 -26.67 28.46 15.86
C GLN A 65 -25.79 27.24 16.11
N LEU A 66 -25.77 26.75 17.35
CA LEU A 66 -25.07 25.53 17.71
C LEU A 66 -25.73 24.33 17.01
N GLU A 67 -25.01 23.23 16.83
CA GLU A 67 -25.50 21.99 16.19
C GLU A 67 -26.83 21.49 16.80
N GLU A 68 -27.03 21.79 18.08
CA GLU A 68 -28.20 21.47 18.89
C GLU A 68 -29.45 22.31 18.54
N ASP A 69 -29.25 23.50 17.95
CA ASP A 69 -30.28 24.50 17.68
C ASP A 69 -30.84 24.44 16.25
N LEU A 70 -30.32 23.54 15.39
CA LEU A 70 -30.74 23.44 13.99
C LEU A 70 -32.23 23.00 13.86
N PRO A 71 -33.07 23.75 13.13
CA PRO A 71 -34.50 23.43 12.94
C PRO A 71 -34.73 22.05 12.31
N LYS A 72 -35.78 21.35 12.74
CA LYS A 72 -36.17 20.01 12.26
C LYS A 72 -36.23 19.86 10.73
N TYR A 73 -36.55 20.93 9.99
CA TYR A 73 -36.64 20.90 8.52
C TYR A 73 -35.29 20.78 7.82
N PHE A 74 -34.19 21.26 8.44
CA PHE A 74 -32.84 21.07 7.91
C PHE A 74 -32.47 19.58 7.91
N ARG A 75 -32.82 18.85 8.98
CA ARG A 75 -32.61 17.39 9.07
C ARG A 75 -33.31 16.60 7.94
N SER A 76 -34.42 17.13 7.42
CA SER A 76 -35.21 16.48 6.36
C SER A 76 -34.64 16.64 4.95
N ASN A 77 -33.96 17.76 4.64
CA ASN A 77 -33.21 17.94 3.39
C ASN A 77 -31.74 17.48 3.51
N ILE A 78 -31.24 17.35 4.74
CA ILE A 78 -29.99 16.70 5.10
C ILE A 78 -30.06 15.18 4.92
N ASN A 79 -31.24 14.55 4.83
CA ASN A 79 -31.34 13.08 4.80
C ASN A 79 -30.47 12.41 3.72
N GLY A 80 -30.34 13.01 2.52
CA GLY A 80 -29.44 12.52 1.47
C GLY A 80 -27.97 12.70 1.83
N THR A 81 -27.56 13.94 2.16
CA THR A 81 -26.18 14.28 2.55
C THR A 81 -25.73 13.56 3.84
N TYR A 82 -26.66 13.29 4.75
CA TYR A 82 -26.46 12.53 5.98
C TYR A 82 -26.25 11.05 5.68
N GLN A 83 -27.11 10.46 4.83
CA GLN A 83 -26.92 9.09 4.36
C GLN A 83 -25.58 8.94 3.61
N GLU A 84 -25.19 9.94 2.83
CA GLU A 84 -23.87 10.00 2.19
C GLU A 84 -22.74 10.03 3.22
N TYR A 85 -22.81 10.84 4.27
CA TYR A 85 -21.77 10.87 5.32
C TYR A 85 -21.70 9.58 6.16
N VAL A 86 -22.85 8.99 6.50
CA VAL A 86 -22.91 7.67 7.14
C VAL A 86 -22.24 6.63 6.25
N GLN A 87 -22.54 6.65 4.95
CA GLN A 87 -21.97 5.73 3.97
C GLN A 87 -20.46 5.94 3.81
N ILE A 88 -20.00 7.18 3.67
CA ILE A 88 -18.56 7.53 3.61
C ILE A 88 -17.83 7.04 4.86
N ARG A 89 -18.41 7.22 6.05
CA ARG A 89 -17.81 6.71 7.29
C ARG A 89 -17.70 5.18 7.28
N LYS A 90 -18.75 4.48 6.83
CA LYS A 90 -18.75 3.02 6.70
C LYS A 90 -17.71 2.54 5.69
N ASP A 91 -17.63 3.20 4.54
CA ASP A 91 -16.67 2.89 3.48
C ASP A 91 -15.23 3.14 3.96
N ALA A 92 -14.99 4.23 4.69
CA ALA A 92 -13.68 4.48 5.31
C ALA A 92 -13.30 3.37 6.30
N ILE A 93 -14.24 2.84 7.08
CA ILE A 93 -13.98 1.73 8.01
C ILE A 93 -13.66 0.44 7.25
N ASN A 94 -14.46 0.10 6.24
CA ASN A 94 -14.22 -1.08 5.40
C ASN A 94 -12.87 -1.01 4.69
N GLU A 95 -12.52 0.18 4.18
CA GLU A 95 -11.24 0.42 3.52
C GLU A 95 -10.07 0.27 4.50
N MET A 96 -10.18 0.78 5.72
CA MET A 96 -9.16 0.59 6.77
C MET A 96 -8.93 -0.89 7.08
N ASP A 97 -9.98 -1.71 7.11
CA ASP A 97 -9.88 -3.16 7.31
C ASP A 97 -9.20 -3.85 6.12
N ALA A 98 -9.55 -3.47 4.90
CA ALA A 98 -8.90 -3.96 3.68
C ALA A 98 -7.40 -3.61 3.65
N LEU A 99 -7.06 -2.36 3.94
CA LEU A 99 -5.68 -1.86 4.03
C LEU A 99 -4.90 -2.57 5.15
N SER A 100 -5.54 -2.87 6.28
CA SER A 100 -4.92 -3.65 7.35
C SER A 100 -4.58 -5.08 6.91
N ASN A 101 -5.42 -5.69 6.08
CA ASN A 101 -5.14 -6.99 5.47
C ASN A 101 -4.02 -6.90 4.42
N TYR A 102 -3.96 -5.81 3.64
CA TYR A 102 -2.85 -5.54 2.74
C TYR A 102 -1.51 -5.41 3.49
N ILE A 103 -1.46 -4.68 4.61
CA ILE A 103 -0.25 -4.61 5.47
C ILE A 103 0.20 -6.02 5.91
N LYS A 104 -0.73 -6.91 6.30
CA LYS A 104 -0.40 -8.31 6.63
C LYS A 104 0.16 -9.07 5.44
N HIS A 105 -0.34 -8.82 4.22
CA HIS A 105 0.22 -9.37 3.00
C HIS A 105 1.65 -8.86 2.76
N CYS A 106 1.89 -7.54 2.77
CA CYS A 106 3.22 -6.95 2.58
C CYS A 106 4.23 -7.47 3.61
N LYS A 107 3.84 -7.62 4.89
CA LYS A 107 4.71 -8.18 5.94
C LYS A 107 5.12 -9.62 5.63
N ARG A 108 4.19 -10.45 5.14
CA ARG A 108 4.49 -11.84 4.72
C ARG A 108 5.44 -11.86 3.54
N GLU A 109 5.14 -11.11 2.49
CA GLU A 109 5.99 -11.06 1.28
C GLU A 109 7.37 -10.51 1.58
N ARG A 110 7.50 -9.44 2.36
CA ARG A 110 8.81 -8.92 2.81
C ARG A 110 9.64 -10.00 3.50
N ASN A 111 9.02 -10.80 4.37
CA ASN A 111 9.73 -11.87 5.08
C ASN A 111 10.13 -13.02 4.14
N ASN A 112 9.28 -13.37 3.18
CA ASN A 112 9.62 -14.34 2.13
C ASN A 112 10.82 -13.87 1.30
N ASN A 113 10.79 -12.61 0.82
CA ASN A 113 11.89 -12.03 0.06
C ASN A 113 13.19 -11.95 0.89
N LYS A 114 13.13 -11.66 2.20
CA LYS A 114 14.30 -11.74 3.10
C LYS A 114 14.92 -13.14 3.17
N ARG A 115 14.09 -14.18 3.23
CA ARG A 115 14.56 -15.58 3.24
C ARG A 115 15.24 -15.92 1.91
N THR A 116 14.62 -15.55 0.79
CA THR A 116 15.17 -15.76 -0.55
C THR A 116 16.48 -15.00 -0.74
N LEU A 117 16.56 -13.74 -0.30
CA LEU A 117 17.77 -12.94 -0.34
C LEU A 117 18.91 -13.60 0.47
N LYS A 118 18.60 -14.13 1.67
CA LYS A 118 19.58 -14.87 2.47
C LYS A 118 20.10 -16.11 1.74
N PHE A 119 19.23 -16.83 1.04
CA PHE A 119 19.62 -18.00 0.23
C PHE A 119 20.60 -17.61 -0.89
N TYR A 120 20.29 -16.58 -1.67
CA TYR A 120 21.20 -16.13 -2.74
C TYR A 120 22.51 -15.57 -2.20
N ARG A 121 22.46 -14.85 -1.07
CA ARG A 121 23.66 -14.40 -0.36
C ARG A 121 24.47 -15.52 0.30
N SER A 122 23.90 -16.70 0.56
CA SER A 122 24.65 -17.81 1.15
C SER A 122 25.38 -18.67 0.10
N GLN A 123 25.09 -18.48 -1.19
CA GLN A 123 25.84 -19.13 -2.29
C GLN A 123 27.22 -18.48 -2.55
N TYR A 124 27.65 -17.58 -1.66
CA TYR A 124 28.75 -16.61 -1.82
C TYR A 124 30.17 -17.18 -1.96
N MET A 125 30.39 -18.48 -1.80
CA MET A 125 31.72 -18.92 -1.38
C MET A 125 32.67 -19.48 -2.44
N ASP A 126 32.29 -19.87 -3.68
CA ASP A 126 33.33 -20.45 -4.60
C ASP A 126 32.96 -20.65 -6.09
N SER A 127 32.05 -19.87 -6.72
CA SER A 127 31.70 -20.17 -8.13
C SER A 127 31.44 -18.97 -9.04
N ASP A 128 31.93 -19.06 -10.29
CA ASP A 128 31.62 -18.19 -11.45
C ASP A 128 30.11 -18.02 -11.73
N PHE A 129 29.27 -18.82 -11.06
CA PHE A 129 27.81 -18.76 -11.11
C PHE A 129 27.23 -17.65 -10.22
N PHE A 130 28.02 -17.07 -9.32
CA PHE A 130 27.60 -16.02 -8.40
C PHE A 130 27.32 -14.68 -9.09
N ASP A 131 28.18 -14.27 -10.04
CA ASP A 131 28.02 -13.01 -10.76
C ASP A 131 26.66 -12.96 -11.50
N GLU A 132 26.14 -14.11 -11.90
CA GLU A 132 24.82 -14.22 -12.52
C GLU A 132 23.67 -14.08 -11.53
N CYS A 133 23.89 -14.40 -10.25
CA CYS A 133 22.91 -14.25 -9.19
C CYS A 133 22.84 -12.81 -8.62
N LEU A 134 23.87 -11.98 -8.83
CA LEU A 134 23.93 -10.61 -8.30
C LEU A 134 22.68 -9.77 -8.62
N PRO A 135 22.14 -9.77 -9.85
CA PRO A 135 20.94 -9.00 -10.16
C PRO A 135 19.70 -9.49 -9.40
N LEU A 136 19.62 -10.78 -9.05
CA LEU A 136 18.52 -11.29 -8.20
C LEU A 136 18.66 -10.76 -6.77
N VAL A 137 19.88 -10.66 -6.23
CA VAL A 137 20.14 -10.09 -4.91
C VAL A 137 19.64 -8.64 -4.84
N GLU A 138 19.95 -7.84 -5.87
CA GLU A 138 19.49 -6.45 -5.98
C GLU A 138 17.97 -6.37 -6.07
N ILE A 139 17.33 -7.20 -6.91
CA ILE A 139 15.88 -7.23 -7.06
C ILE A 139 15.20 -7.60 -5.73
N TYR A 140 15.65 -8.65 -5.04
CA TYR A 140 15.03 -9.05 -3.77
C TYR A 140 15.23 -7.99 -2.68
N GLN A 141 16.37 -7.30 -2.66
CA GLN A 141 16.59 -6.16 -1.78
C GLN A 141 15.59 -5.03 -2.10
N LYS A 142 15.46 -4.65 -3.38
CA LYS A 142 14.51 -3.63 -3.83
C LYS A 142 13.06 -3.98 -3.47
N LYS A 143 12.64 -5.24 -3.63
CA LYS A 143 11.31 -5.71 -3.20
C LYS A 143 11.10 -5.54 -1.69
N ILE A 144 12.10 -5.87 -0.87
CA ILE A 144 12.02 -5.71 0.59
C ILE A 144 11.82 -4.24 0.97
N ASP A 145 12.53 -3.34 0.27
CA ASP A 145 12.46 -1.90 0.52
C ASP A 145 11.10 -1.35 0.08
N LEU A 146 10.62 -1.72 -1.12
CA LEU A 146 9.29 -1.35 -1.62
C LEU A 146 8.17 -1.85 -0.71
N TYR A 147 8.17 -3.11 -0.26
CA TYR A 147 7.17 -3.58 0.69
C TYR A 147 7.23 -2.84 2.03
N THR A 148 8.43 -2.44 2.48
CA THR A 148 8.58 -1.67 3.71
C THR A 148 8.01 -0.27 3.56
N GLU A 149 8.20 0.34 2.40
CA GLU A 149 7.65 1.65 2.08
C GLU A 149 6.13 1.59 1.91
N ASN A 150 5.60 0.63 1.16
CA ASN A 150 4.15 0.45 0.99
C ASN A 150 3.45 0.23 2.34
N ILE A 151 4.05 -0.53 3.27
CA ILE A 151 3.50 -0.65 4.64
C ILE A 151 3.36 0.72 5.30
N LYS A 152 4.39 1.58 5.25
CA LYS A 152 4.35 2.91 5.85
C LYS A 152 3.32 3.82 5.19
N LEU A 153 3.23 3.77 3.85
CA LEU A 153 2.25 4.54 3.10
C LEU A 153 0.83 4.09 3.45
N THR A 154 0.57 2.79 3.49
CA THR A 154 -0.73 2.25 3.89
C THR A 154 -1.09 2.62 5.33
N GLU A 155 -0.14 2.59 6.27
CA GLU A 155 -0.36 3.04 7.66
C GLU A 155 -0.78 4.53 7.69
N ASN A 156 -0.13 5.39 6.91
CA ASN A 156 -0.51 6.81 6.77
C ASN A 156 -1.91 6.97 6.16
N THR A 157 -2.25 6.20 5.11
CA THR A 157 -3.60 6.18 4.53
C THR A 157 -4.66 5.83 5.58
N ILE A 158 -4.40 4.81 6.40
CA ILE A 158 -5.30 4.41 7.50
C ILE A 158 -5.46 5.57 8.49
N GLU A 159 -4.39 6.24 8.90
CA GLU A 159 -4.48 7.40 9.81
C GLU A 159 -5.38 8.52 9.25
N LYS A 160 -5.33 8.77 7.94
CA LYS A 160 -6.20 9.76 7.29
C LYS A 160 -7.65 9.32 7.27
N LEU A 161 -7.92 8.07 6.92
CA LEU A 161 -9.26 7.48 6.98
C LEU A 161 -9.83 7.50 8.41
N GLN A 162 -9.00 7.28 9.42
CA GLN A 162 -9.40 7.42 10.83
C GLN A 162 -9.81 8.85 11.16
N LYS A 163 -9.07 9.87 10.69
CA LYS A 163 -9.43 11.28 10.90
C LYS A 163 -10.77 11.63 10.24
N ILE A 164 -11.00 11.14 9.02
CA ILE A 164 -12.28 11.31 8.30
C ILE A 164 -13.41 10.64 9.09
N SER A 165 -13.24 9.36 9.44
CA SER A 165 -14.25 8.57 10.17
C SER A 165 -14.62 9.19 11.52
N LYS A 166 -13.63 9.70 12.29
CA LYS A 166 -13.86 10.40 13.55
C LYS A 166 -14.60 11.72 13.36
N LYS A 167 -14.29 12.49 12.31
CA LYS A 167 -14.98 13.75 12.01
C LYS A 167 -16.47 13.51 11.70
N LEU A 168 -16.79 12.36 11.12
CA LEU A 168 -18.14 11.94 10.77
C LEU A 168 -18.84 11.13 11.88
N GLU A 169 -18.23 10.95 13.06
CA GLU A 169 -18.76 10.07 14.12
C GLU A 169 -20.10 10.51 14.70
N LYS A 170 -20.38 11.81 14.72
CA LYS A 170 -21.66 12.38 15.23
C LYS A 170 -22.79 12.35 14.21
N TRP A 171 -22.50 11.98 12.96
CA TRP A 171 -23.45 11.95 11.85
C TRP A 171 -24.11 10.56 11.73
N VAL A 172 -24.34 9.88 12.87
CA VAL A 172 -24.86 8.49 12.96
C VAL A 172 -26.29 8.49 13.47
#